data_AF-A0AAW9J4X4-F1
#
_entry.id   AF-A0AAW9J4X4-F1
#
_cell.length_a   1.000
_cell.length_b   1.000
_cell.length_c   1.000
_cell.angle_alpha   90.00
_cell.angle_beta   90.00
_cell.angle_gamma   90.00
#
_symmetry.space_group_name_H-M   'P 1'
#
loop_
_entity.id
_entity.type
_entity.pdbx_description
1 polymer ?
#
loop_
_entity_poly.entity_id
_entity_poly.type
_entity_poly.pdbx_seq_one_letter_code
_entity_poly.pdbx_strand_id
1 'polypeptide(L)'
;VYAYTNNISLNALLDTAQKAALALGELKEDISVVLNEKTIYNNNPIIYIPSSISAQKKIEVMKIGYKAAKEYHDEIKQVSVGYLDKEQNVLIANTEGLYTEDRRVRTRLSISSVASLNGENQTGFEGPGAHKGFELFNDIDPEYYGKEASRVAYTMLHAKNCPAGKMPVAIDNGFGGVIFHEAWGHSL
;
A
#
# COMPACT_ATOMS: atom_id res chain seq x y z
N VAL A 1 -4.57 27.71 5.91
CA VAL A 1 -5.03 27.55 4.51
C VAL A 1 -4.16 26.51 3.84
N TYR A 2 -4.73 25.63 3.00
CA TYR A 2 -4.00 24.66 2.19
C TYR A 2 -4.44 24.80 0.73
N ALA A 3 -3.48 24.74 -0.21
CA ALA A 3 -3.72 24.75 -1.64
C ALA A 3 -2.76 23.78 -2.34
N TYR A 4 -3.16 23.24 -3.50
CA TYR A 4 -2.36 22.29 -4.27
C TYR A 4 -2.63 22.41 -5.77
N THR A 5 -1.70 21.90 -6.58
CA THR A 5 -1.82 21.80 -8.04
C THR A 5 -1.18 20.51 -8.55
N ASN A 6 -1.69 19.99 -9.66
CA ASN A 6 -1.09 18.85 -10.38
C ASN A 6 -0.13 19.31 -11.51
N ASN A 7 0.09 20.62 -11.63
CA ASN A 7 1.00 21.22 -12.61
C ASN A 7 2.27 21.70 -11.90
N ILE A 8 3.40 21.08 -12.23
CA ILE A 8 4.71 21.35 -11.61
C ILE A 8 5.48 22.51 -12.23
N SER A 9 4.89 23.26 -13.17
CA SER A 9 5.53 24.45 -13.73
C SER A 9 5.67 25.55 -12.67
N LEU A 10 6.75 26.31 -12.74
CA LEU A 10 7.03 27.41 -11.82
C LEU A 10 5.83 28.37 -11.67
N ASN A 11 5.21 28.75 -12.79
CA ASN A 11 4.05 29.65 -12.77
C ASN A 11 2.87 29.08 -12.00
N ALA A 12 2.57 27.78 -12.17
CA ALA A 12 1.47 27.13 -11.45
C ALA A 12 1.77 27.01 -9.94
N LEU A 13 3.03 26.77 -9.58
CA LEU A 13 3.47 26.72 -8.18
C LEU A 13 3.36 28.11 -7.52
N LEU A 14 3.83 29.16 -8.21
CA LEU A 14 3.73 30.55 -7.72
C LEU A 14 2.28 31.01 -7.58
N ASP A 15 1.42 30.76 -8.57
CA ASP A 15 -0.01 31.08 -8.52
C ASP A 15 -0.72 30.34 -7.37
N THR A 16 -0.41 29.06 -7.17
CA THR A 16 -0.97 28.26 -6.07
C THR A 16 -0.54 28.83 -4.71
N ALA A 17 0.74 29.17 -4.56
CA ALA A 17 1.28 29.79 -3.34
C ALA A 17 0.63 31.15 -3.07
N GLN A 18 0.48 32.00 -4.11
CA GLN A 18 -0.16 33.30 -4.00
C GLN A 18 -1.62 33.19 -3.57
N LYS A 19 -2.40 32.27 -4.17
CA LYS A 19 -3.80 32.03 -3.77
C LYS A 19 -3.92 31.55 -2.33
N ALA A 20 -3.00 30.68 -1.88
CA ALA A 20 -2.96 30.24 -0.49
C ALA A 20 -2.65 31.40 0.48
N ALA A 21 -1.73 32.29 0.10
CA ALA A 21 -1.38 33.46 0.89
C ALA A 21 -2.52 34.48 0.98
N LEU A 22 -3.19 34.78 -0.15
CA LEU A 22 -4.33 35.71 -0.18
C LEU A 22 -5.49 35.28 0.72
N ALA A 23 -5.73 33.98 0.85
CA ALA A 23 -6.77 33.45 1.73
C ALA A 23 -6.46 33.64 3.23
N LEU A 24 -5.25 34.07 3.62
CA LEU A 24 -4.89 34.42 4.99
C LEU A 24 -5.22 35.89 5.34
N GLY A 25 -5.61 36.71 4.35
CA GLY A 25 -6.07 38.10 4.54
C GLY A 25 -4.96 39.14 4.75
N GLU A 26 -3.92 38.83 5.54
CA GLU A 26 -2.76 39.70 5.74
C GLU A 26 -1.49 39.10 5.14
N LEU A 27 -0.85 39.84 4.23
CA LEU A 27 0.47 39.49 3.70
C LEU A 27 1.52 40.05 4.65
N LYS A 28 2.32 39.15 5.26
CA LYS A 28 3.49 39.53 6.06
C LYS A 28 4.63 40.00 5.16
N GLU A 29 5.60 40.70 5.74
CA GLU A 29 6.82 41.15 5.06
C GLU A 29 7.58 39.98 4.40
N ASP A 30 8.28 40.30 3.30
CA ASP A 30 9.14 39.36 2.59
C ASP A 30 10.22 38.81 3.53
N ILE A 31 10.29 37.48 3.63
CA ILE A 31 11.33 36.79 4.37
C ILE A 31 12.38 36.25 3.41
N SER A 32 13.65 36.50 3.72
CA SER A 32 14.76 35.79 3.08
C SER A 32 15.03 34.50 3.83
N VAL A 33 14.93 33.36 3.15
CA VAL A 33 15.15 32.04 3.73
C VAL A 33 16.36 31.40 3.05
N VAL A 34 17.30 30.91 3.85
CA VAL A 34 18.39 30.06 3.37
C VAL A 34 17.94 28.62 3.46
N LEU A 35 17.87 27.95 2.31
CA LEU A 35 17.54 26.53 2.22
C LEU A 35 18.81 25.70 2.43
N ASN A 36 18.78 24.81 3.43
CA ASN A 36 19.87 23.91 3.77
C ASN A 36 19.52 22.50 3.31
N GLU A 37 20.36 21.94 2.44
CA GLU A 37 20.24 20.55 2.04
C GLU A 37 20.43 19.63 3.25
N LYS A 38 19.43 18.80 3.52
CA LYS A 38 19.48 17.79 4.56
C LYS A 38 19.37 16.41 3.95
N THR A 39 20.45 15.64 4.01
CA THR A 39 20.42 14.23 3.61
C THR A 39 19.78 13.39 4.70
N ILE A 40 18.81 12.57 4.34
CA ILE A 40 18.16 11.60 5.23
C ILE A 40 18.76 10.21 4.98
N TYR A 41 18.97 9.45 6.04
CA TYR A 41 19.41 8.06 5.93
C TYR A 41 18.31 7.20 5.29
N ASN A 42 18.66 6.48 4.21
CA ASN A 42 17.71 5.61 3.53
C ASN A 42 17.59 4.25 4.24
N ASN A 43 16.48 4.05 4.95
CA ASN A 43 16.17 2.79 5.63
C ASN A 43 15.69 1.68 4.69
N ASN A 44 15.32 2.00 3.45
CA ASN A 44 14.73 1.07 2.49
C ASN A 44 15.50 1.14 1.15
N PRO A 45 16.74 0.60 1.09
CA PRO A 45 17.50 0.57 -0.15
C PRO A 45 16.76 -0.27 -1.19
N ILE A 46 16.59 0.28 -2.39
CA ILE A 46 15.86 -0.36 -3.50
C ILE A 46 16.87 -0.98 -4.45
N ILE A 47 16.73 -2.28 -4.70
CA ILE A 47 17.63 -3.02 -5.59
C ILE A 47 17.12 -2.95 -7.03
N TYR A 48 15.83 -3.23 -7.23
CA TYR A 48 15.20 -3.28 -8.54
C TYR A 48 14.09 -2.25 -8.67
N ILE A 49 14.39 -1.15 -9.37
CA ILE A 49 13.41 -0.08 -9.61
C ILE A 49 12.30 -0.57 -10.54
N PRO A 50 11.04 -0.12 -10.36
CA PRO A 50 9.89 -0.60 -11.14
C PRO A 50 10.06 -0.52 -12.66
N SER A 51 10.72 0.52 -13.15
CA SER A 51 10.96 0.77 -14.58
C SER A 51 12.01 -0.16 -15.20
N SER A 52 12.89 -0.76 -14.39
CA SER A 52 13.93 -1.68 -14.85
C SER A 52 13.43 -3.11 -15.07
N ILE A 53 12.20 -3.42 -14.65
CA ILE A 53 11.63 -4.76 -14.68
C ILE A 53 10.59 -4.87 -15.80
N SER A 54 10.78 -5.87 -16.66
CA SER A 54 9.85 -6.12 -17.76
C SER A 54 8.46 -6.52 -17.26
N ALA A 55 7.43 -6.13 -18.01
CA ALA A 55 6.06 -6.55 -17.72
C ALA A 55 5.92 -8.08 -17.65
N GLN A 56 6.68 -8.81 -18.46
CA GLN A 56 6.69 -10.28 -18.48
C GLN A 56 7.09 -10.87 -17.11
N LYS A 57 8.15 -10.37 -16.47
CA LYS A 57 8.57 -10.83 -15.13
C LYS A 57 7.50 -10.57 -14.06
N LYS A 58 6.83 -9.41 -14.14
CA LYS A 58 5.73 -9.06 -13.23
C LYS A 58 4.54 -9.99 -13.43
N ILE A 59 4.21 -10.33 -14.68
CA ILE A 59 3.13 -11.27 -15.03
C ILE A 59 3.47 -12.69 -14.56
N GLU A 60 4.72 -13.14 -14.64
CA GLU A 60 5.14 -14.46 -14.17
C GLU A 60 4.85 -14.66 -12.68
N VAL A 61 5.18 -13.67 -11.85
CA VAL A 61 4.83 -13.65 -10.42
C VAL A 61 3.32 -13.78 -10.22
N MET A 62 2.53 -13.00 -10.97
CA MET A 62 1.06 -13.05 -10.86
C MET A 62 0.51 -14.43 -11.24
N LYS A 63 1.08 -15.07 -12.27
CA LYS A 63 0.67 -16.41 -12.72
C LYS A 63 0.93 -17.48 -11.67
N ILE A 64 2.04 -17.39 -10.93
CA ILE A 64 2.35 -18.30 -9.83
C ILE A 64 1.25 -18.25 -8.77
N GLY A 65 0.93 -17.04 -8.26
CA GLY A 65 -0.12 -16.87 -7.26
C GLY A 65 -1.51 -17.26 -7.77
N TYR A 66 -1.83 -16.91 -9.03
CA TYR A 66 -3.11 -17.27 -9.65
C TYR A 66 -3.28 -18.79 -9.74
N LYS A 67 -2.26 -19.49 -10.25
CA LYS A 67 -2.30 -20.94 -10.42
C LYS A 67 -2.49 -21.63 -9.08
N ALA A 68 -1.70 -21.24 -8.08
CA ALA A 68 -1.76 -21.79 -6.73
C ALA A 68 -3.14 -21.60 -6.08
N ALA A 69 -3.71 -20.41 -6.24
CA ALA A 69 -5.05 -20.11 -5.74
C ALA A 69 -6.14 -20.92 -6.45
N LYS A 70 -6.06 -21.03 -7.78
CA LYS A 70 -7.08 -21.70 -8.59
C LYS A 70 -7.07 -23.22 -8.43
N GLU A 71 -5.90 -23.81 -8.24
CA GLU A 71 -5.71 -25.25 -8.03
C GLU A 71 -5.95 -25.68 -6.57
N TYR A 72 -6.24 -24.75 -5.66
CA TYR A 72 -6.44 -25.04 -4.24
C TYR A 72 -7.62 -25.98 -3.97
N HIS A 73 -8.79 -25.73 -4.58
CA HIS A 73 -9.98 -26.57 -4.43
C HIS A 73 -11.01 -26.28 -5.54
N ASP A 74 -11.83 -27.25 -5.92
CA ASP A 74 -12.83 -27.12 -6.99
C ASP A 74 -13.91 -26.07 -6.70
N GLU A 75 -14.14 -25.75 -5.43
CA GLU A 75 -15.08 -24.71 -5.00
C GLU A 75 -14.53 -23.29 -5.22
N ILE A 76 -13.22 -23.12 -5.49
CA ILE A 76 -12.65 -21.82 -5.87
C ILE A 76 -13.06 -21.50 -7.31
N LYS A 77 -14.11 -20.68 -7.46
CA LYS A 77 -14.68 -20.36 -8.77
C LYS A 77 -13.99 -19.19 -9.44
N GLN A 78 -13.58 -18.18 -8.68
CA GLN A 78 -12.92 -17.00 -9.22
C GLN A 78 -11.63 -16.71 -8.45
N VAL A 79 -10.62 -16.26 -9.19
CA VAL A 79 -9.36 -15.77 -8.64
C VAL A 79 -8.99 -14.51 -9.41
N SER A 80 -8.65 -13.44 -8.71
CA SER A 80 -8.08 -12.23 -9.27
C SER A 80 -6.73 -11.96 -8.64
N VAL A 81 -5.73 -11.67 -9.46
CA VAL A 81 -4.40 -11.29 -9.01
C VAL A 81 -4.08 -9.92 -9.56
N GLY A 82 -3.64 -9.02 -8.68
CA GLY A 82 -3.18 -7.68 -9.02
C GLY A 82 -1.75 -7.49 -8.58
N TYR A 83 -0.94 -6.89 -9.45
CA TYR A 83 0.41 -6.44 -9.16
C TYR A 83 0.42 -4.90 -9.20
N LEU A 84 1.05 -4.28 -8.20
CA LEU A 84 1.27 -2.84 -8.15
C LEU A 84 2.72 -2.58 -7.79
N ASP A 85 3.40 -1.76 -8.59
CA ASP A 85 4.59 -1.05 -8.16
C ASP A 85 4.48 0.44 -8.46
N LYS A 86 5.06 1.26 -7.58
CA LYS A 86 5.06 2.70 -7.70
C LYS A 86 6.41 3.24 -7.27
N GLU A 87 6.89 4.21 -8.05
CA GLU A 87 7.98 5.09 -7.68
C GLU A 87 7.42 6.49 -7.46
N GLN A 88 7.80 7.13 -6.36
CA GLN A 88 7.41 8.48 -6.01
C GLN A 88 8.64 9.27 -5.56
N ASN A 89 8.95 10.35 -6.27
CA ASN A 89 9.92 11.34 -5.84
C ASN A 89 9.21 12.45 -5.07
N VAL A 90 9.76 12.84 -3.92
CA VAL A 90 9.23 13.87 -3.04
C VAL A 90 10.34 14.87 -2.73
N LEU A 91 10.02 16.14 -2.83
CA LEU A 91 10.89 17.25 -2.41
C LEU A 91 10.11 18.08 -1.40
N ILE A 92 10.76 18.42 -0.29
CA ILE A 92 10.20 19.27 0.75
C ILE A 92 11.13 20.45 0.95
N ALA A 93 10.58 21.66 0.79
CA ALA A 93 11.22 22.91 1.15
C ALA A 93 10.30 23.71 2.07
N ASN A 94 10.84 24.30 3.15
CA ASN A 94 10.03 25.10 4.08
C ASN A 94 10.75 26.39 4.55
N THR A 95 9.99 27.27 5.21
CA THR A 95 10.47 28.57 5.71
C THR A 95 11.39 28.46 6.93
N GLU A 96 11.53 27.28 7.53
CA GLU A 96 12.52 26.99 8.59
C GLU A 96 13.90 26.67 8.00
N GLY A 97 14.05 26.73 6.68
CA GLY A 97 15.31 26.49 5.97
C GLY A 97 15.58 25.02 5.64
N LEU A 98 14.58 24.13 5.74
CA LEU A 98 14.71 22.74 5.31
C LEU A 98 14.65 22.64 3.78
N TYR A 99 15.56 21.89 3.19
CA TYR A 99 15.45 21.37 1.82
C TYR A 99 15.89 19.90 1.79
N THR A 100 14.97 19.01 1.46
CA THR A 100 15.24 17.56 1.47
C THR A 100 14.47 16.85 0.37
N GLU A 101 15.01 15.73 -0.07
CA GLU A 101 14.41 14.86 -1.06
C GLU A 101 14.23 13.44 -0.52
N ASP A 102 13.27 12.71 -1.09
CA ASP A 102 13.02 11.31 -0.80
C ASP A 102 12.53 10.59 -2.07
N ARG A 103 12.98 9.35 -2.25
CA ARG A 103 12.58 8.47 -3.36
C ARG A 103 11.95 7.22 -2.78
N ARG A 104 10.63 7.12 -2.89
CA ARG A 104 9.83 6.05 -2.32
C ARG A 104 9.45 5.06 -3.40
N VAL A 105 9.89 3.82 -3.25
CA VAL A 105 9.45 2.71 -4.08
C VAL A 105 8.65 1.74 -3.23
N ARG A 106 7.50 1.31 -3.75
CA ARG A 106 6.65 0.31 -3.11
C ARG A 106 6.16 -0.68 -4.14
N THR A 107 6.21 -1.96 -3.77
CA THR A 107 5.65 -3.08 -4.54
C THR A 107 4.62 -3.80 -3.69
N ARG A 108 3.53 -4.26 -4.30
CA ARG A 108 2.48 -5.05 -3.67
C ARG A 108 1.92 -6.08 -4.65
N LEU A 109 1.75 -7.30 -4.16
CA LEU A 109 0.91 -8.32 -4.78
C LEU A 109 -0.44 -8.33 -4.05
N SER A 110 -1.51 -8.59 -4.78
CA SER A 110 -2.86 -8.75 -4.25
C SER A 110 -3.48 -9.96 -4.89
N ILE A 111 -4.05 -10.86 -4.09
CA ILE A 111 -4.72 -12.06 -4.55
C ILE A 111 -6.07 -12.12 -3.84
N SER A 112 -7.13 -12.24 -4.62
CA SER A 112 -8.49 -12.41 -4.12
C SER A 112 -9.07 -13.69 -4.70
N SER A 113 -9.54 -14.58 -3.85
CA SER A 113 -10.19 -15.83 -4.24
C SER A 113 -11.65 -15.82 -3.80
N VAL A 114 -12.52 -16.38 -4.63
CA VAL A 114 -13.95 -16.56 -4.33
C VAL A 114 -14.28 -18.05 -4.34
N ALA A 115 -14.70 -18.56 -3.19
CA ALA A 115 -15.24 -19.90 -3.02
C ALA A 115 -16.76 -19.87 -3.17
N SER A 116 -17.35 -20.85 -3.85
CA SER A 116 -18.80 -20.93 -4.08
C SER A 116 -19.34 -22.35 -3.95
N LEU A 117 -20.42 -22.50 -3.18
CA LEU A 117 -21.15 -23.76 -2.98
C LEU A 117 -22.63 -23.45 -2.70
N ASN A 118 -23.55 -24.19 -3.31
CA ASN A 118 -25.01 -24.11 -3.06
C ASN A 118 -25.62 -22.69 -3.15
N GLY A 119 -25.06 -21.82 -3.99
CA GLY A 119 -25.53 -20.44 -4.16
C GLY A 119 -24.94 -19.43 -3.18
N GLU A 120 -24.09 -19.87 -2.25
CA GLU A 120 -23.32 -19.00 -1.37
C GLU A 120 -21.94 -18.73 -1.94
N ASN A 121 -21.43 -17.52 -1.68
CA ASN A 121 -20.10 -17.09 -2.09
C ASN A 121 -19.35 -16.49 -0.90
N GLN A 122 -18.11 -16.89 -0.71
CA GLN A 122 -17.21 -16.30 0.28
C GLN A 122 -15.88 -15.91 -0.35
N THR A 123 -15.25 -14.89 0.21
CA THR A 123 -14.02 -14.29 -0.34
C THR A 123 -12.89 -14.41 0.65
N GLY A 124 -11.70 -14.68 0.14
CA GLY A 124 -10.44 -14.59 0.88
C GLY A 124 -9.45 -13.71 0.12
N PHE A 125 -8.60 -13.02 0.86
CA PHE A 125 -7.70 -12.02 0.30
C PHE A 125 -6.34 -12.07 0.97
N GLU A 126 -5.28 -11.98 0.17
CA GLU A 126 -3.91 -11.78 0.62
C GLU A 126 -3.25 -10.65 -0.16
N GLY A 127 -2.47 -9.82 0.53
CA GLY A 127 -1.99 -8.54 -0.02
C GLY A 127 -0.57 -8.13 0.37
N PRO A 128 0.43 -9.03 0.29
CA PRO A 128 1.79 -8.72 0.75
C PRO A 128 2.39 -7.54 -0.05
N GLY A 129 3.07 -6.65 0.66
CA GLY A 129 3.76 -5.53 0.05
C GLY A 129 4.66 -4.80 1.04
N ALA A 130 5.67 -4.10 0.51
CA ALA A 130 6.66 -3.40 1.30
C ALA A 130 7.24 -2.20 0.54
N HIS A 131 8.00 -1.35 1.24
CA HIS A 131 8.91 -0.37 0.62
C HIS A 131 10.13 -1.09 0.01
N LYS A 132 9.86 -1.93 -0.99
CA LYS A 132 10.85 -2.68 -1.76
C LYS A 132 10.49 -2.60 -3.24
N GLY A 133 11.51 -2.71 -4.08
CA GLY A 133 11.34 -2.95 -5.51
C GLY A 133 10.90 -4.38 -5.79
N PHE A 134 11.27 -4.89 -6.95
CA PHE A 134 10.95 -6.27 -7.35
C PHE A 134 11.65 -7.33 -6.49
N GLU A 135 12.69 -6.96 -5.73
CA GLU A 135 13.32 -7.82 -4.73
C GLU A 135 12.37 -8.27 -3.61
N LEU A 136 11.17 -7.68 -3.49
CA LEU A 136 10.12 -8.17 -2.61
C LEU A 136 9.89 -9.69 -2.77
N PHE A 137 9.92 -10.19 -4.01
CA PHE A 137 9.67 -11.61 -4.32
C PHE A 137 10.85 -12.53 -3.99
N ASN A 138 11.93 -12.01 -3.42
CA ASN A 138 12.96 -12.84 -2.77
C ASN A 138 12.56 -13.20 -1.34
N ASP A 139 11.71 -12.41 -0.70
CA ASP A 139 11.29 -12.59 0.70
C ASP A 139 9.89 -13.18 0.82
N ILE A 140 9.07 -13.04 -0.23
CA ILE A 140 7.69 -13.52 -0.26
C ILE A 140 7.51 -14.60 -1.31
N ASP A 141 6.63 -15.55 -1.02
CA ASP A 141 6.24 -16.61 -1.95
C ASP A 141 4.83 -16.38 -2.50
N PRO A 142 4.68 -15.98 -3.78
CA PRO A 142 3.36 -15.82 -4.41
C PRO A 142 2.49 -17.08 -4.36
N GLU A 143 3.09 -18.28 -4.39
CA GLU A 143 2.36 -19.55 -4.33
C GLU A 143 1.67 -19.70 -2.97
N TYR A 144 2.41 -19.48 -1.88
CA TYR A 144 1.88 -19.46 -0.52
C TYR A 144 0.70 -18.50 -0.38
N TYR A 145 0.86 -17.23 -0.78
CA TYR A 145 -0.23 -16.24 -0.66
C TYR A 145 -1.43 -16.57 -1.54
N GLY A 146 -1.22 -17.23 -2.69
CA GLY A 146 -2.31 -17.73 -3.52
C GLY A 146 -3.13 -18.80 -2.82
N LYS A 147 -2.45 -19.79 -2.22
CA LYS A 147 -3.08 -20.84 -1.43
C LYS A 147 -3.78 -20.26 -0.20
N GLU A 148 -3.18 -19.30 0.48
CA GLU A 148 -3.75 -18.73 1.71
C GLU A 148 -5.02 -17.92 1.43
N ALA A 149 -5.04 -17.09 0.38
CA ALA A 149 -6.26 -16.39 -0.04
C ALA A 149 -7.40 -17.38 -0.36
N SER A 150 -7.10 -18.49 -1.04
CA SER A 150 -8.08 -19.54 -1.32
C SER A 150 -8.50 -20.32 -0.06
N ARG A 151 -7.56 -20.62 0.84
CA ARG A 151 -7.84 -21.27 2.13
C ARG A 151 -8.80 -20.45 2.96
N VAL A 152 -8.61 -19.13 3.05
CA VAL A 152 -9.51 -18.22 3.76
C VAL A 152 -10.91 -18.25 3.14
N ALA A 153 -11.02 -18.09 1.81
CA ALA A 153 -12.30 -18.13 1.10
C ALA A 153 -13.06 -19.45 1.36
N TYR A 154 -12.34 -20.57 1.22
CA TYR A 154 -12.87 -21.91 1.47
C TYR A 154 -13.29 -22.10 2.94
N THR A 155 -12.46 -21.68 3.88
CA THR A 155 -12.76 -21.79 5.32
C THR A 155 -14.02 -21.00 5.67
N MET A 156 -14.17 -19.79 5.13
CA MET A 156 -15.37 -18.97 5.34
C MET A 156 -16.63 -19.60 4.73
N LEU A 157 -16.53 -20.23 3.56
CA LEU A 157 -17.66 -20.90 2.90
C LEU A 157 -18.23 -22.05 3.75
N HIS A 158 -17.37 -22.74 4.50
CA HIS A 158 -17.76 -23.85 5.37
C HIS A 158 -17.92 -23.45 6.85
N ALA A 159 -17.78 -22.16 7.18
CA ALA A 159 -17.86 -21.67 8.54
C ALA A 159 -19.31 -21.68 9.05
N LYS A 160 -19.48 -22.00 10.34
CA LYS A 160 -20.77 -21.88 11.03
C LYS A 160 -20.92 -20.46 11.58
N ASN A 161 -22.16 -20.11 11.93
CA ASN A 161 -22.45 -18.86 12.63
C ASN A 161 -21.64 -18.75 13.93
N CYS A 162 -21.02 -17.60 14.13
CA CYS A 162 -20.26 -17.28 15.34
C CYS A 162 -21.23 -17.02 16.52
N PRO A 163 -20.95 -17.51 17.75
CA PRO A 163 -21.75 -17.20 18.92
C PRO A 163 -21.73 -15.70 19.25
N ALA A 164 -22.83 -15.17 19.78
CA ALA A 164 -22.94 -13.78 20.22
C ALA A 164 -22.69 -13.65 21.72
N GLY A 165 -22.04 -12.54 22.13
CA GLY A 165 -21.85 -12.19 23.54
C GLY A 165 -20.42 -11.77 23.88
N LYS A 166 -20.19 -11.43 25.15
CA LYS A 166 -18.84 -11.17 25.67
C LYS A 166 -18.13 -12.49 25.92
N MET A 167 -16.94 -12.66 25.36
CA MET A 167 -16.13 -13.85 25.53
C MET A 167 -14.64 -13.51 25.41
N PRO A 168 -13.75 -14.35 25.97
CA PRO A 168 -12.32 -14.26 25.66
C PRO A 168 -12.06 -14.48 24.17
N VAL A 169 -11.15 -13.70 23.58
CA VAL A 169 -10.75 -13.80 22.17
C VAL A 169 -9.24 -13.89 22.10
N ALA A 170 -8.72 -14.90 21.40
CA ALA A 170 -7.32 -14.96 21.02
C ALA A 170 -7.16 -14.29 19.65
N ILE A 171 -6.25 -13.33 19.56
CA ILE A 171 -5.99 -12.56 18.35
C ILE A 171 -4.64 -12.99 17.80
N ASP A 172 -4.62 -13.37 16.52
CA ASP A 172 -3.42 -13.81 15.83
C ASP A 172 -2.42 -12.66 15.62
N ASN A 173 -1.15 -12.97 15.41
CA ASN A 173 -0.14 -11.96 15.11
C ASN A 173 -0.33 -11.36 13.71
N GLY A 174 0.39 -10.27 13.42
CA GLY A 174 0.28 -9.60 12.11
C GLY A 174 -0.97 -8.73 12.03
N PHE A 175 -1.94 -9.10 11.17
CA PHE A 175 -3.13 -8.26 10.92
C PHE A 175 -4.02 -8.10 12.14
N GLY A 176 -3.98 -9.03 13.11
CA GLY A 176 -4.66 -8.86 14.40
C GLY A 176 -4.24 -7.59 15.16
N GLY A 177 -3.09 -7.01 14.80
CA GLY A 177 -2.63 -5.70 15.29
C GLY A 177 -3.56 -4.52 14.98
N VAL A 178 -4.54 -4.68 14.08
CA VAL A 178 -5.57 -3.65 13.83
C VAL A 178 -6.27 -3.24 15.12
N ILE A 179 -6.46 -4.14 16.08
CA ILE A 179 -7.05 -3.77 17.37
C ILE A 179 -6.27 -2.66 18.07
N PHE A 180 -4.93 -2.64 17.95
CA PHE A 180 -4.11 -1.57 18.52
C PHE A 180 -4.26 -0.27 17.74
N HIS A 181 -4.36 -0.35 16.41
CA HIS A 181 -4.59 0.79 15.54
C HIS A 181 -5.90 1.51 15.87
N GLU A 182 -6.98 0.74 16.03
CA GLU A 182 -8.31 1.28 16.31
C GLU A 182 -8.47 1.73 17.77
N ALA A 183 -8.02 0.91 18.73
CA ALA A 183 -8.26 1.19 20.14
C ALA A 183 -7.41 2.34 20.68
N TRP A 184 -6.22 2.55 20.11
CA TRP A 184 -5.28 3.57 20.58
C TRP A 184 -4.67 4.40 19.46
N GLY A 185 -4.27 3.77 18.35
CA GLY A 185 -3.46 4.40 17.31
C GLY A 185 -4.04 5.66 16.69
N HIS A 186 -5.35 5.73 16.43
CA HIS A 186 -5.98 6.93 15.85
C HIS A 186 -6.07 8.12 16.79
N SER A 187 -6.13 7.89 18.11
CA SER A 187 -6.34 8.94 19.10
C SER A 187 -5.04 9.54 19.64
N LEU A 188 -3.90 8.93 19.28
CA LEU A 188 -2.54 9.36 19.62
C LEU A 188 -1.93 10.14 18.46
#